data_AF-A7GL18-F1
#
_entry.id   AF-A7GL18-F1
#
_cell.length_a   1.000
_cell.length_b   1.000
_cell.length_c   1.000
_cell.angle_alpha   90.00
_cell.angle_beta   90.00
_cell.angle_gamma   90.00
#
_symmetry.space_group_name_H-M   'P 1'
#
loop_
_entity.id
_entity.type
_entity.pdbx_description
1 polymer ?
#
loop_
_entity_poly.entity_id
_entity_poly.type
_entity_poly.pdbx_seq_one_letter_code
_entity_poly.pdbx_strand_id
1 'polypeptide(L)' 'MKLLLILGVSLTFLTAIFTAGYNDKPGTNKK' A
#
# COMPACT_ATOMS: atom_id res chain seq x y z
N MET A 1 -2.95 -21.92 -11.07
CA MET A 1 -4.16 -21.16 -10.65
C MET A 1 -3.99 -20.46 -9.30
N LYS A 2 -3.56 -21.10 -8.21
CA LYS A 2 -3.41 -20.44 -6.89
C LYS A 2 -2.27 -19.40 -6.80
N LEU A 3 -1.20 -19.56 -7.58
CA LEU A 3 -0.05 -18.65 -7.55
C LEU A 3 -0.39 -17.21 -7.94
N LEU A 4 -1.28 -17.03 -8.91
CA LEU A 4 -1.72 -15.70 -9.36
C LEU A 4 -2.53 -14.97 -8.28
N LEU A 5 -3.37 -15.71 -7.54
CA LEU A 5 -4.12 -15.16 -6.40
C LEU A 5 -3.18 -14.74 -5.27
N ILE A 6 -2.19 -15.58 -4.95
CA ILE A 6 -1.19 -15.28 -3.93
C ILE A 6 -0.37 -14.04 -4.32
N LEU A 7 0.09 -13.96 -5.57
CA LEU A 7 0.81 -12.79 -6.08
C LEU A 7 -0.05 -11.52 -6.04
N GLY A 8 -1.32 -11.59 -6.46
CA GLY A 8 -2.23 -10.45 -6.45
C GLY A 8 -2.51 -9.90 -5.05
N VAL A 9 -2.73 -10.79 -4.07
CA VAL A 9 -2.92 -10.40 -2.66
C VAL A 9 -1.64 -9.80 -2.09
N SER A 10 -0.48 -10.42 -2.32
CA SER A 10 0.80 -9.89 -1.84
C SER A 10 1.12 -8.51 -2.40
N LEU A 11 0.88 -8.28 -3.69
CA LEU A 11 1.07 -6.96 -4.31
C LEU A 11 0.11 -5.92 -3.73
N THR A 12 -1.16 -6.25 -3.58
CA THR A 12 -2.18 -5.35 -3.02
C THR A 12 -1.85 -4.96 -1.57
N PHE A 13 -1.38 -5.92 -0.76
CA PHE A 13 -1.00 -5.66 0.62
C PHE A 13 0.24 -4.77 0.70
N LEU A 14 1.23 -4.99 -0.18
CA LEU A 14 2.44 -4.18 -0.24
C LEU A 14 2.16 -2.73 -0.64
N THR A 15 1.34 -2.52 -1.69
CA THR A 15 0.98 -1.17 -2.15
C THR A 15 0.15 -0.42 -1.10
N ALA A 16 -0.71 -1.11 -0.36
CA ALA A 16 -1.50 -0.51 0.72
C ALA A 16 -0.62 -0.01 1.88
N ILE A 17 0.37 -0.79 2.32
CA ILE A 17 1.28 -0.36 3.40
C ILE A 17 2.12 0.85 2.95
N PHE A 18 2.63 0.83 1.72
CA PHE A 18 3.39 1.95 1.19
C PHE A 18 2.53 3.20 0.96
N THR A 19 1.27 3.06 0.53
CA THR A 19 0.36 4.21 0.36
C THR A 19 -0.06 4.79 1.71
N ALA A 20 -0.32 3.94 2.71
CA ALA A 20 -0.64 4.36 4.07
C ALA A 20 0.54 5.14 4.69
N GLY A 21 1.74 4.55 4.66
CA GLY A 21 2.95 5.21 5.17
C GLY A 21 3.39 6.47 4.38
N TYR A 22 3.01 6.59 3.09
CA TYR A 22 3.24 7.79 2.31
C TYR A 22 2.26 8.92 2.67
N ASN A 23 1.01 8.57 2.96
CA ASN A 23 -0.04 9.52 3.37
C ASN A 23 0.10 9.92 4.85
N ASP A 24 0.64 9.05 5.69
CA ASP A 24 0.98 9.30 7.10
C ASP A 24 2.25 10.15 7.29
N LYS A 25 2.60 11.02 6.32
CA LYS A 25 3.64 12.04 6.53
C LYS A 25 3.09 13.15 7.44
N PRO A 26 3.66 13.39 8.63
CA PRO A 26 3.32 14.54 9.47
C PRO A 26 3.92 15.82 8.87
N GLY A 27 3.39 16.27 7.73
CA GLY A 27 3.93 17.40 6.99
C GLY A 27 3.13 17.85 5.76
N THR A 28 1.98 17.25 5.45
CA THR A 28 1.09 17.85 4.46
C THR A 28 0.53 19.15 5.03
N ASN A 29 0.90 20.25 4.39
CA ASN A 29 0.66 21.62 4.81
C ASN A 29 -0.87 21.83 4.93
N LYS A 30 -1.37 21.93 6.17
CA LYS A 30 -2.68 22.52 6.43
C LYS A 30 -2.56 24.03 6.16
N LYS A 31 -2.79 24.43 4.91
CA LYS A 31 -3.13 25.81 4.53
C LYS A 31 -4.27 25.79 3.53
#